data_AF-A0A538THX1-F1
#
_entry.id   AF-A0A538THX1-F1
#
_cell.length_a   1.000
_cell.length_b   1.000
_cell.length_c   1.000
_cell.angle_alpha   90.00
_cell.angle_beta   90.00
_cell.angle_gamma   90.00
#
_symmetry.space_group_name_H-M   'P 1'
#
loop_
_entity.id
_entity.type
_entity.pdbx_description
1 polymer ?
#
loop_
_entity_poly.entity_id
_entity_poly.type
_entity_poly.pdbx_seq_one_letter_code
_entity_poly.pdbx_strand_id
1 'polypeptide(L)'
;MSADSLAMALPAIFDELVQGSPDPNARTFVLNQGDRGLLESLDRLSAAEASATHGGGASIAAHVDHLRYGLSLLNRWAEGVSPPWPEMDWAASWRRTVVSESEWRILRDELRREASRWAEALGTPRDVSDVEAGWMAGSVAHLAYHLGAIRQIDRATRGPTAEDEASARTK
;
A
#
# COMPACT_ATOMS: atom_id res chain seq x y z
N MET A 1 -1.79 -18.07 -20.92
CA MET A 1 -1.69 -16.76 -20.27
C MET A 1 -0.60 -16.00 -21.00
N SER A 2 -0.90 -14.88 -21.66
CA SER A 2 0.18 -14.10 -22.29
C SER A 2 0.94 -13.34 -21.21
N ALA A 3 2.22 -13.05 -21.45
CA ALA A 3 3.03 -12.19 -20.57
C ALA A 3 2.33 -10.84 -20.33
N ASP A 4 1.65 -10.32 -21.36
CA ASP A 4 0.87 -9.07 -21.32
C ASP A 4 -0.27 -9.12 -20.29
N SER A 5 -0.95 -10.27 -20.13
CA SER A 5 -2.03 -10.39 -19.14
C SER A 5 -1.52 -10.29 -17.70
N LEU A 6 -0.32 -10.82 -17.42
CA LEU A 6 0.28 -10.74 -16.09
C LEU A 6 0.88 -9.35 -15.84
N ALA A 7 1.49 -8.75 -16.87
CA ALA A 7 2.03 -7.39 -16.81
C ALA A 7 0.94 -6.35 -16.48
N MET A 8 -0.29 -6.56 -16.97
CA MET A 8 -1.43 -5.70 -16.64
C MET A 8 -2.08 -6.02 -15.28
N ALA A 9 -1.88 -7.23 -14.73
CA ALA A 9 -2.51 -7.63 -13.48
C ALA A 9 -1.87 -6.95 -12.26
N LEU A 10 -0.53 -6.84 -12.23
CA LEU A 10 0.19 -6.21 -11.11
C LEU A 10 -0.23 -4.74 -10.87
N PRO A 11 -0.23 -3.83 -11.87
CA PRO A 11 -0.67 -2.46 -11.65
C PRO A 11 -2.15 -2.38 -11.26
N ALA A 12 -3.01 -3.24 -11.82
CA ALA A 12 -4.43 -3.29 -11.44
C ALA A 12 -4.62 -3.69 -9.96
N ILE A 13 -3.95 -4.74 -9.50
CA ILE A 13 -4.01 -5.18 -8.10
C ILE A 13 -3.39 -4.13 -7.17
N PHE A 14 -2.29 -3.50 -7.59
CA PHE A 14 -1.66 -2.44 -6.80
C PHE A 14 -2.60 -1.24 -6.62
N ASP A 15 -3.22 -0.77 -7.71
CA ASP A 15 -4.15 0.36 -7.66
C ASP A 15 -5.40 0.03 -6.82
N GLU A 16 -5.94 -1.19 -6.96
CA GLU A 16 -7.01 -1.69 -6.09
C GLU A 16 -6.63 -1.65 -4.61
N LEU A 17 -5.42 -2.07 -4.24
CA LEU A 17 -4.97 -2.04 -2.84
C LEU A 17 -4.76 -0.61 -2.31
N VAL A 18 -4.29 0.32 -3.17
CA VAL A 18 -4.02 1.71 -2.79
C VAL A 18 -5.30 2.52 -2.69
N GLN A 19 -6.14 2.47 -3.73
CA GLN A 19 -7.33 3.30 -3.90
C GLN A 19 -8.61 2.63 -3.39
N GLY A 20 -8.65 1.30 -3.39
CA GLY A 20 -9.85 0.52 -3.08
C GLY A 20 -10.66 0.19 -4.32
N SER A 21 -11.93 -0.13 -4.10
CA SER A 21 -12.92 -0.43 -5.13
C SER A 21 -14.03 0.64 -5.09
N PRO A 22 -13.77 1.88 -5.57
CA PRO A 22 -14.76 2.95 -5.52
C PRO A 22 -15.94 2.71 -6.47
N ASP A 23 -15.72 2.00 -7.58
CA ASP A 23 -16.81 1.48 -8.42
C ASP A 23 -17.22 0.08 -7.94
N PRO A 24 -18.43 -0.10 -7.38
CA PRO A 24 -18.88 -1.39 -6.90
C PRO A 24 -19.08 -2.42 -8.03
N ASN A 25 -19.10 -2.00 -9.31
CA ASN A 25 -19.21 -2.88 -10.46
C ASN A 25 -17.86 -3.27 -11.06
N ALA A 26 -16.78 -2.60 -10.64
CA ALA A 26 -15.44 -2.97 -11.07
C ALA A 26 -15.07 -4.35 -10.51
N ARG A 27 -14.25 -5.07 -11.28
CA ARG A 27 -13.68 -6.33 -10.82
C ARG A 27 -12.60 -6.02 -9.78
N THR A 28 -12.67 -6.69 -8.65
CA THR A 28 -11.60 -6.74 -7.67
C THR A 28 -10.92 -8.11 -7.70
N PHE A 29 -9.69 -8.17 -7.22
CA PHE A 29 -8.85 -9.36 -7.18
C PHE A 29 -8.44 -9.75 -5.76
N VAL A 30 -8.27 -8.77 -4.87
CA VAL A 30 -7.82 -8.97 -3.49
C VAL A 30 -8.82 -8.44 -2.47
N LEU A 31 -9.32 -7.22 -2.69
CA LEU A 31 -10.33 -6.57 -1.88
C LEU A 31 -11.74 -6.99 -2.32
N ASN A 32 -12.70 -6.72 -1.44
CA ASN A 32 -14.11 -6.86 -1.78
C ASN A 32 -14.60 -5.63 -2.57
N GLN A 33 -15.69 -5.78 -3.32
CA GLN A 33 -16.31 -4.66 -4.03
C GLN A 33 -16.80 -3.60 -3.03
N GLY A 34 -16.53 -2.32 -3.31
CA GLY A 34 -16.85 -1.22 -2.39
C GLY A 34 -15.90 -1.10 -1.19
N ASP A 35 -14.85 -1.91 -1.12
CA ASP A 35 -13.85 -1.82 -0.04
C ASP A 35 -12.92 -0.61 -0.22
N ARG A 36 -12.53 0.00 0.89
CA ARG A 36 -11.60 1.13 0.93
C ARG A 36 -10.17 0.66 0.72
N GLY A 37 -9.42 1.39 -0.09
CA GLY A 37 -7.98 1.16 -0.23
C GLY A 37 -7.20 1.61 1.00
N LEU A 38 -5.89 1.42 0.94
CA LEU A 38 -4.94 1.89 1.95
C LEU A 38 -5.12 3.38 2.24
N LEU A 39 -5.18 4.24 1.22
CA LEU A 39 -5.16 5.69 1.43
C LEU A 39 -6.41 6.19 2.17
N GLU A 40 -7.60 5.79 1.73
CA GLU A 40 -8.84 6.17 2.42
C GLU A 40 -8.91 5.56 3.83
N SER A 41 -8.39 4.34 4.01
CA SER A 41 -8.31 3.71 5.33
C SER A 41 -7.46 4.52 6.31
N LEU A 42 -6.31 5.02 5.85
CA LEU A 42 -5.42 5.87 6.66
C LEU A 42 -6.01 7.26 6.92
N ASP A 43 -6.81 7.80 6.01
CA ASP A 43 -7.45 9.12 6.16
C ASP A 43 -8.45 9.18 7.33
N ARG A 44 -8.86 8.02 7.86
CA ARG A 44 -9.79 7.89 8.98
C ARG A 44 -9.11 7.90 10.35
N LEU A 45 -7.79 7.81 10.40
CA LEU A 45 -7.04 7.73 11.65
C LEU A 45 -6.51 9.10 12.06
N SER A 46 -6.67 9.43 13.33
CA SER A 46 -5.90 10.47 14.00
C SER A 46 -4.43 10.09 14.15
N ALA A 47 -3.57 11.07 14.43
CA ALA A 47 -2.16 10.79 14.71
C ALA A 47 -1.98 9.97 15.99
N ALA A 48 -2.87 10.13 16.97
CA ALA A 48 -2.87 9.35 18.21
C ALA A 48 -3.17 7.87 17.94
N GLU A 49 -4.19 7.56 17.13
CA GLU A 49 -4.51 6.18 16.71
C GLU A 49 -3.38 5.59 15.86
N ALA A 50 -2.83 6.37 14.92
CA ALA A 50 -1.71 5.93 14.09
C ALA A 50 -0.44 5.63 14.90
N SER A 51 -0.24 6.32 16.03
CA SER A 51 0.90 6.14 16.92
C SER A 51 0.70 5.03 17.96
N ALA A 52 -0.52 4.53 18.13
CA ALA A 52 -0.81 3.50 19.11
C ALA A 52 -0.13 2.16 18.75
N THR A 53 0.32 1.43 19.77
CA THR A 53 0.88 0.09 19.61
C THR A 53 0.00 -0.94 20.32
N HIS A 54 -0.13 -2.12 19.71
CA HIS A 54 -0.89 -3.23 20.25
C HIS A 54 0.05 -4.42 20.47
N GLY A 55 0.15 -4.91 21.71
CA GLY A 55 0.93 -6.11 22.04
C GLY A 55 2.45 -6.00 21.78
N GLY A 56 3.01 -4.78 21.71
CA GLY A 56 4.43 -4.54 21.44
C GLY A 56 4.83 -4.59 19.96
N GLY A 57 3.86 -4.68 19.05
CA GLY A 57 4.10 -4.56 17.60
C GLY A 57 4.38 -3.13 17.14
N ALA A 58 4.76 -2.98 15.87
CA ALA A 58 4.94 -1.69 15.23
C ALA A 58 3.61 -0.91 15.18
N SER A 59 3.68 0.42 15.26
CA SER A 59 2.50 1.29 15.09
C SER A 59 2.13 1.43 13.61
N ILE A 60 0.92 1.89 13.34
CA ILE A 60 0.47 2.18 11.96
C ILE A 60 1.36 3.25 11.32
N ALA A 61 1.80 4.26 12.08
CA ALA A 61 2.74 5.26 11.61
C ALA A 61 4.06 4.64 11.10
N ALA A 62 4.58 3.63 11.80
CA ALA A 62 5.79 2.93 11.38
C ALA A 62 5.55 2.06 10.13
N HIS A 63 4.41 1.38 10.04
CA HIS A 63 4.02 0.67 8.82
C HIS A 63 3.93 1.59 7.59
N VAL A 64 3.35 2.78 7.76
CA VAL A 64 3.21 3.76 6.69
C VAL A 64 4.55 4.35 6.27
N ASP A 65 5.43 4.66 7.23
CA ASP A 65 6.77 5.14 6.91
C ASP A 65 7.61 4.07 6.20
N HIS A 66 7.48 2.81 6.61
CA HIS A 66 8.11 1.68 5.95
C HIS A 66 7.64 1.50 4.50
N LEU A 67 6.32 1.52 4.27
CA LEU A 67 5.75 1.44 2.91
C LEU A 67 6.20 2.60 2.03
N ARG A 68 6.09 3.83 2.54
CA ARG A 68 6.54 5.04 1.84
C ARG A 68 8.01 4.91 1.43
N TYR A 69 8.86 4.50 2.37
CA TYR A 69 10.29 4.33 2.10
C TYR A 69 10.53 3.27 1.02
N GLY A 70 9.93 2.07 1.12
CA GLY A 70 10.08 1.02 0.12
C GLY A 70 9.63 1.45 -1.28
N LEU A 71 8.50 2.15 -1.39
CA LEU A 71 8.02 2.71 -2.66
C LEU A 71 8.97 3.78 -3.21
N SER A 72 9.56 4.62 -2.35
CA SER A 72 10.55 5.60 -2.79
C SER A 72 11.79 4.96 -3.41
N LEU A 73 12.23 3.80 -2.91
CA LEU A 73 13.34 3.05 -3.47
C LEU A 73 12.99 2.46 -4.84
N LEU A 74 11.79 1.89 -4.98
CA LEU A 74 11.29 1.37 -6.25
C LEU A 74 11.14 2.48 -7.30
N ASN A 75 10.67 3.66 -6.89
CA ASN A 75 10.58 4.83 -7.76
C ASN A 75 11.97 5.32 -8.23
N ARG A 76 12.98 5.32 -7.35
CA ARG A 76 14.38 5.63 -7.76
C ARG A 76 14.91 4.62 -8.78
N TRP A 77 14.62 3.33 -8.57
CA TRP A 77 14.96 2.29 -9.54
C TRP A 77 14.26 2.51 -10.89
N ALA A 78 12.96 2.83 -10.89
CA ALA A 78 12.21 3.13 -12.10
C ALA A 78 12.76 4.35 -12.87
N GLU A 79 13.42 5.28 -12.18
CA GLU A 79 14.13 6.43 -12.75
C GLU A 79 15.55 6.11 -13.25
N GLY A 80 15.94 4.83 -13.26
CA GLY A 80 17.24 4.37 -13.77
C GLY A 80 18.37 4.40 -12.75
N VAL A 81 18.07 4.63 -11.47
CA VAL A 81 19.06 4.59 -10.39
C VAL A 81 19.07 3.18 -9.79
N SER A 82 20.09 2.38 -10.06
CA SER A 82 20.13 0.98 -9.58
C SER A 82 20.73 0.85 -8.16
N PRO A 83 20.21 -0.07 -7.32
CA PRO A 83 20.79 -0.42 -6.02
C PRO A 83 22.07 -1.28 -6.16
N PRO A 84 22.90 -1.44 -5.10
CA PRO A 84 22.71 -0.94 -3.73
C PRO A 84 23.15 0.52 -3.55
N TRP A 85 22.50 1.24 -2.64
CA TRP A 85 22.90 2.59 -2.22
C TRP A 85 23.49 2.58 -0.81
N PRO A 86 24.55 3.35 -0.54
CA PRO A 86 25.15 3.43 0.79
C PRO A 86 24.16 3.83 1.89
N GLU A 87 23.13 4.62 1.55
CA GLU A 87 22.15 5.15 2.49
C GLU A 87 20.94 4.23 2.72
N MET A 88 20.90 3.04 2.09
CA MET A 88 19.74 2.16 2.17
C MET A 88 19.62 1.49 3.55
N ASP A 89 18.82 2.06 4.43
CA ASP A 89 18.55 1.53 5.78
C ASP A 89 17.07 1.19 5.96
N TRP A 90 16.71 -0.07 5.67
CA TRP A 90 15.35 -0.58 5.87
C TRP A 90 14.94 -0.59 7.35
N ALA A 91 15.90 -0.80 8.26
CA ALA A 91 15.61 -0.78 9.70
C ALA A 91 15.25 0.64 10.15
N ALA A 92 15.82 1.68 9.51
CA ALA A 92 15.47 3.07 9.80
C ALA A 92 13.99 3.37 9.60
N SER A 93 13.40 2.81 8.54
CA SER A 93 12.02 3.09 8.16
C SER A 93 10.97 2.60 9.15
N TRP A 94 11.37 1.77 10.13
CA TRP A 94 10.52 1.33 11.24
C TRP A 94 10.62 2.21 12.49
N ARG A 95 11.56 3.17 12.54
CA ARG A 95 11.81 3.98 13.73
C ARG A 95 10.76 5.06 13.97
N ARG A 96 9.99 5.45 12.95
CA ARG A 96 8.93 6.47 13.06
C ARG A 96 7.65 5.88 13.65
N THR A 97 7.66 5.63 14.95
CA THR A 97 6.54 4.98 15.65
C THR A 97 5.50 5.95 16.19
N VAL A 98 5.87 7.20 16.48
CA VAL A 98 4.96 8.24 17.00
C VAL A 98 5.00 9.46 16.08
N VAL A 99 3.83 10.04 15.82
CA VAL A 99 3.66 11.22 14.98
C VAL A 99 2.69 12.21 15.62
N SER A 100 2.94 13.51 15.43
CA SER A 100 1.95 14.57 15.61
C SER A 100 0.95 14.62 14.46
N GLU A 101 -0.15 15.37 14.60
CA GLU A 101 -1.13 15.58 13.53
C GLU A 101 -0.53 16.16 12.24
N SER A 102 0.41 17.08 12.37
CA SER A 102 1.14 17.61 11.22
C SER A 102 2.03 16.57 10.56
N GLU A 103 2.76 15.79 11.34
CA GLU A 103 3.64 14.75 10.82
C GLU A 103 2.85 13.62 10.18
N TRP A 104 1.71 13.27 10.76
CA TRP A 104 0.81 12.26 10.21
C TRP A 104 0.25 12.65 8.85
N ARG A 105 -0.20 13.90 8.71
CA ARG A 105 -0.66 14.44 7.43
C ARG A 105 0.44 14.40 6.38
N ILE A 106 1.64 14.91 6.73
CA ILE A 106 2.80 14.91 5.84
C ILE A 106 3.15 13.49 5.40
N LEU A 107 3.18 12.56 6.35
CA LEU A 107 3.53 11.16 6.08
C LEU A 107 2.51 10.48 5.14
N ARG A 108 1.21 10.71 5.34
CA ARG A 108 0.16 10.23 4.42
C ARG A 108 0.29 10.85 3.04
N ASP A 109 0.59 12.14 2.95
CA ASP A 109 0.77 12.83 1.67
C ASP A 109 2.01 12.33 0.92
N GLU A 110 3.10 12.05 1.64
CA GLU A 110 4.29 11.41 1.07
C GLU A 110 3.98 10.00 0.56
N LEU A 111 3.32 9.15 1.36
CA LEU A 111 2.90 7.82 0.93
C LEU A 111 2.04 7.89 -0.33
N ARG A 112 1.05 8.81 -0.37
CA ARG A 112 0.17 9.01 -1.54
C ARG A 112 0.98 9.36 -2.79
N ARG A 113 1.99 10.24 -2.67
CA ARG A 113 2.88 10.59 -3.79
C ARG A 113 3.70 9.39 -4.26
N GLU A 114 4.36 8.68 -3.36
CA GLU A 114 5.19 7.53 -3.73
C GLU A 114 4.37 6.37 -4.32
N ALA A 115 3.18 6.10 -3.77
CA ALA A 115 2.26 5.11 -4.32
C ALA A 115 1.77 5.49 -5.72
N SER A 116 1.44 6.77 -5.95
CA SER A 116 0.99 7.24 -7.27
C SER A 116 2.09 7.13 -8.33
N ARG A 117 3.32 7.55 -7.99
CA ARG A 117 4.49 7.41 -8.87
C ARG A 117 4.79 5.95 -9.16
N TRP A 118 4.68 5.08 -8.15
CA TRP A 118 4.95 3.66 -8.34
C TRP A 118 3.86 2.98 -9.17
N ALA A 119 2.59 3.37 -9.02
CA ALA A 119 1.50 2.85 -9.86
C ALA A 119 1.75 3.18 -11.36
N GLU A 120 2.16 4.41 -11.66
CA GLU A 120 2.53 4.84 -13.02
C GLU A 120 3.73 4.04 -13.54
N ALA A 121 4.78 3.90 -12.73
CA ALA A 121 5.94 3.08 -13.08
C ALA A 121 5.54 1.62 -13.30
N LEU A 122 4.75 1.02 -12.42
CA LEU A 122 4.33 -0.38 -12.50
C LEU A 122 3.49 -0.65 -13.76
N GLY A 123 2.69 0.33 -14.22
CA GLY A 123 1.91 0.26 -15.46
C GLY A 123 2.68 0.56 -16.75
N THR A 124 3.93 1.02 -16.66
CA THR A 124 4.74 1.34 -17.85
C THR A 124 5.47 0.10 -18.37
N PRO A 125 5.24 -0.32 -19.64
CA PRO A 125 5.93 -1.47 -20.21
C PRO A 125 7.45 -1.29 -20.25
N ARG A 126 8.18 -2.32 -19.83
CA ARG A 126 9.65 -2.36 -19.88
C ARG A 126 10.15 -3.81 -19.86
N ASP A 127 11.33 -4.03 -20.40
CA ASP A 127 12.04 -5.29 -20.19
C ASP A 127 12.62 -5.29 -18.77
N VAL A 128 12.39 -6.38 -18.04
CA VAL A 128 12.90 -6.58 -16.69
C VAL A 128 13.58 -7.94 -16.59
N SER A 129 14.65 -8.01 -15.80
CA SER A 129 15.20 -9.27 -15.33
C SER A 129 14.27 -9.98 -14.35
N ASP A 130 14.51 -11.27 -14.09
CA ASP A 130 13.74 -12.04 -13.10
C ASP A 130 13.80 -11.42 -11.69
N VAL A 131 14.92 -10.78 -11.36
CA VAL A 131 15.11 -10.08 -10.07
C VAL A 131 14.21 -8.86 -9.98
N GLU A 132 14.16 -8.05 -11.04
CA GLU A 132 13.33 -6.85 -11.13
C GLU A 132 11.84 -7.19 -11.19
N ALA A 133 11.46 -8.25 -11.91
CA ALA A 133 10.11 -8.81 -11.87
C ALA A 133 9.73 -9.24 -10.44
N GLY A 134 10.68 -9.82 -9.70
CA GLY A 134 10.55 -10.14 -8.28
C GLY A 134 10.31 -8.91 -7.41
N TRP A 135 10.99 -7.79 -7.66
CA TRP A 135 10.75 -6.52 -6.96
C TRP A 135 9.36 -5.96 -7.26
N MET A 136 8.94 -6.00 -8.52
CA MET A 136 7.62 -5.54 -8.94
C MET A 136 6.51 -6.34 -8.26
N ALA A 137 6.51 -7.67 -8.40
CA ALA A 137 5.52 -8.52 -7.76
C ALA A 137 5.59 -8.46 -6.22
N GLY A 138 6.80 -8.43 -5.68
CA GLY A 138 7.07 -8.29 -4.25
C GLY A 138 6.48 -7.00 -3.68
N SER A 139 6.55 -5.89 -4.41
CA SER A 139 5.97 -4.60 -3.97
C SER A 139 4.46 -4.68 -3.75
N VAL A 140 3.74 -5.39 -4.63
CA VAL A 140 2.28 -5.57 -4.54
C VAL A 140 1.93 -6.48 -3.37
N ALA A 141 2.60 -7.62 -3.24
CA ALA A 141 2.40 -8.55 -2.14
C ALA A 141 2.71 -7.91 -0.77
N HIS A 142 3.79 -7.11 -0.72
CA HIS A 142 4.21 -6.41 0.48
C HIS A 142 3.22 -5.32 0.90
N LEU A 143 2.68 -4.57 -0.07
CA LEU A 143 1.59 -3.61 0.19
C LEU A 143 0.36 -4.31 0.77
N ALA A 144 -0.08 -5.43 0.18
CA ALA A 144 -1.21 -6.20 0.66
C ALA A 144 -1.01 -6.70 2.10
N TYR A 145 0.19 -7.22 2.40
CA TYR A 145 0.58 -7.63 3.75
C TYR A 145 0.42 -6.50 4.76
N HIS A 146 0.95 -5.31 4.45
CA HIS A 146 0.85 -4.15 5.34
C HIS A 146 -0.57 -3.62 5.49
N LEU A 147 -1.35 -3.57 4.41
CA LEU A 147 -2.77 -3.21 4.50
C LEU A 147 -3.52 -4.17 5.44
N GLY A 148 -3.29 -5.47 5.32
CA GLY A 148 -3.85 -6.47 6.23
C GLY A 148 -3.42 -6.25 7.68
N ALA A 149 -2.13 -5.99 7.93
CA ALA A 149 -1.62 -5.71 9.27
C ALA A 149 -2.25 -4.45 9.88
N ILE A 150 -2.33 -3.35 9.13
CA ILE A 150 -2.97 -2.09 9.56
C ILE A 150 -4.44 -2.34 9.94
N ARG A 151 -5.17 -3.13 9.14
CA ARG A 151 -6.56 -3.51 9.40
C ARG A 151 -6.77 -4.34 10.66
N GLN A 152 -5.76 -5.12 11.08
CA GLN A 152 -5.80 -5.86 12.34
C GLN A 152 -5.45 -4.98 13.54
N ILE A 153 -4.59 -3.97 13.35
CA ILE A 153 -4.19 -3.04 14.40
C ILE A 153 -5.35 -2.09 14.76
N ASP A 154 -6.05 -1.54 13.75
CA ASP A 154 -7.16 -0.62 14.00
C ASP A 154 -8.39 -0.98 13.16
N ARG A 155 -9.49 -1.32 13.86
CA ARG A 155 -10.76 -1.71 13.24
C ARG A 155 -11.43 -0.59 12.45
N ALA A 156 -11.10 0.68 12.69
CA ALA A 156 -11.63 1.81 11.91
C ALA A 156 -11.15 1.78 10.44
N THR A 157 -10.09 1.03 10.15
CA THR A 157 -9.51 0.86 8.81
C THR A 157 -10.03 -0.37 8.05
N ARG A 158 -10.90 -1.17 8.67
CA ARG A 158 -11.40 -2.41 8.05
C ARG A 158 -12.31 -2.15 6.86
N GLY A 159 -12.26 -3.06 5.90
CA GLY A 159 -13.23 -3.14 4.81
C GLY A 159 -14.61 -3.62 5.26
N PRO A 160 -15.59 -3.65 4.34
CA PRO A 160 -16.91 -4.20 4.61
C PRO A 160 -16.78 -5.65 5.10
N THR A 161 -17.60 -6.00 6.08
CA THR A 161 -17.71 -7.39 6.54
C THR A 161 -18.48 -8.23 5.53
N ALA A 162 -18.36 -9.56 5.63
CA ALA A 162 -19.16 -10.47 4.80
C ALA A 162 -20.67 -10.24 4.97
N GLU A 163 -21.11 -9.80 6.15
CA GLU A 163 -22.49 -9.45 6.48
C GLU A 163 -22.91 -8.14 5.79
N ASP A 164 -22.02 -7.15 5.73
CA ASP A 164 -22.24 -5.88 5.02
C ASP A 164 -22.46 -6.12 3.51
N GLU A 165 -21.66 -7.00 2.91
CA GLU A 165 -21.82 -7.35 1.50
C GLU A 165 -23.10 -8.14 1.19
N ALA A 166 -23.45 -9.12 2.04
CA ALA A 166 -24.68 -9.89 1.87
C ALA A 166 -25.91 -8.98 1.91
N SER A 167 -25.90 -7.99 2.81
CA SER A 167 -26.94 -6.99 2.94
C SER A 167 -27.03 -6.05 1.73
N ALA A 168 -25.89 -5.70 1.10
CA ALA A 168 -25.85 -4.86 -0.09
C ALA A 168 -26.41 -5.56 -1.34
N ARG A 169 -26.20 -6.87 -1.49
CA ARG A 169 -26.70 -7.69 -2.62
C ARG A 169 -28.22 -7.93 -2.61
N THR A 170 -28.89 -7.66 -1.49
CA THR A 170 -30.33 -7.92 -1.29
C THR A 170 -31.18 -6.65 -1.45
N LYS A 171 -30.55 -5.48 -1.69
CA LYS A 171 -31.21 -4.20 -1.96
C LYS A 171 -31.15 -3.88 -3.45
#